data_AF-A0AAX3SSQ1-F1
#
_entry.id   AF-A0AAX3SSQ1-F1
#
_cell.length_a   1.000
_cell.length_b   1.000
_cell.length_c   1.000
_cell.angle_alpha   90.00
_cell.angle_beta   90.00
_cell.angle_gamma   90.00
#
_symmetry.space_group_name_H-M   'P 1'
#
loop_
_entity.id
_entity.type
_entity.pdbx_description
1 polymer ?
#
loop_
_entity_poly.entity_id
_entity_poly.type
_entity_poly.pdbx_seq_one_letter_code
_entity_poly.pdbx_strand_id
1 'polypeptide(L)'
;MKLGDLRLSDLMRLLQADDAPAPEYRPEYRPVDPPALPEAYQRLSVRDCRIRLRELQREAAQRASNGRSGSAESREWAGLASHYRMALVLLAGIDGEIEELALRDWREMPPPERDAIRRQIRALRTCLLPLRALALRT
;
A
#
# COMPACT_ATOMS: atom_id res chain seq x y z
N MET A 1 -18.40 21.88 36.42
CA MET A 1 -19.29 23.02 36.11
C MET A 1 -19.83 22.80 34.70
N LYS A 2 -21.16 22.76 34.49
CA LYS A 2 -21.74 22.61 33.15
C LYS A 2 -21.85 23.99 32.50
N LEU A 3 -21.47 24.12 31.22
CA LEU A 3 -21.44 25.40 30.49
C LEU A 3 -22.79 26.13 30.40
N GLY A 4 -23.91 25.47 30.71
CA GLY A 4 -25.27 26.02 30.60
C GLY A 4 -25.69 27.00 31.70
N ASP A 5 -24.96 27.08 32.82
CA ASP A 5 -25.33 27.91 33.98
C ASP A 5 -24.51 29.22 34.10
N LEU A 6 -23.62 29.48 33.14
CA LEU A 6 -22.78 30.68 33.15
C LEU A 6 -23.59 31.92 32.76
N ARG A 7 -23.65 32.90 33.66
CA ARG A 7 -24.18 34.22 33.33
C ARG A 7 -23.22 34.92 32.37
N LEU A 8 -23.78 35.72 31.46
CA LEU A 8 -23.01 36.50 30.48
C LEU A 8 -21.91 37.34 31.16
N SER A 9 -22.18 37.87 32.36
CA SER A 9 -21.21 38.63 33.15
C SER A 9 -20.02 37.77 33.63
N ASP A 10 -20.22 36.50 33.92
CA ASP A 10 -19.14 35.58 34.32
C ASP A 10 -18.34 35.12 33.10
N LEU A 11 -19.01 34.92 31.96
CA LEU A 11 -18.36 34.69 30.67
C LEU A 11 -17.47 35.88 30.27
N MET A 12 -17.98 37.11 30.40
CA MET A 12 -17.23 38.33 30.10
C MET A 12 -16.02 38.51 31.01
N ARG A 13 -16.13 38.13 32.29
CA ARG A 13 -15.01 38.18 33.24
C ARG A 13 -13.93 37.14 32.91
N LEU A 14 -14.32 35.96 32.43
CA LEU A 14 -13.38 34.94 31.94
C LEU A 14 -12.65 35.38 30.67
N LEU A 15 -13.37 35.97 29.71
CA LEU A 15 -12.79 36.47 28.46
C LEU A 15 -11.81 37.63 28.71
N GLN A 16 -12.09 38.51 29.68
CA GLN A 16 -11.16 39.58 30.07
C GLN A 16 -9.94 39.07 30.84
N ALA A 17 -10.00 37.88 31.46
CA ALA A 17 -8.84 37.27 32.12
C ALA A 17 -7.83 36.66 31.13
N ASP A 18 -8.28 36.36 29.89
CA ASP A 18 -7.47 35.81 28.80
C ASP A 18 -6.83 36.89 27.89
N ASP A 19 -7.01 38.18 28.18
CA ASP A 19 -6.30 39.29 27.49
C ASP A 19 -4.81 39.39 27.87
N ALA A 20 -4.30 38.44 28.67
CA ALA A 20 -2.86 38.25 28.78
C ALA A 20 -2.32 37.85 27.40
N PRO A 21 -1.29 38.53 26.84
CA PRO A 21 -0.73 38.15 25.56
C PRO A 21 -0.32 36.67 25.63
N ALA A 22 -0.91 35.85 24.75
CA ALA A 22 -0.61 34.44 24.69
C ALA A 22 0.92 34.27 24.70
N PRO A 23 1.48 33.39 25.56
CA PRO A 23 2.91 33.21 25.62
C PRO A 23 3.42 32.91 24.22
N GLU A 24 4.38 33.71 23.75
CA GLU A 24 4.95 33.57 22.42
C GLU A 24 5.48 32.13 22.30
N TYR A 25 4.74 31.27 21.57
CA TYR A 25 5.14 29.89 21.35
C TYR A 25 6.36 29.91 20.45
N ARG A 26 7.54 30.03 21.06
CA ARG A 26 8.82 29.74 20.44
C ARG A 26 9.04 28.25 20.66
N PRO A 27 8.80 27.37 19.67
CA PRO A 27 9.29 26.02 19.81
C PRO A 27 10.80 26.14 19.93
N GLU A 28 11.34 25.87 21.12
CA GLU A 28 12.76 25.55 21.26
C GLU A 28 12.98 24.29 20.44
N TYR A 29 13.28 24.45 19.15
CA TYR A 29 13.83 23.37 18.35
C TYR A 29 15.20 23.08 18.96
N ARG A 30 15.24 22.22 19.98
CA ARG A 30 16.48 21.58 20.39
C ARG A 30 16.77 20.57 19.28
N PRO A 31 17.84 20.74 18.49
CA PRO A 31 18.32 19.66 17.66
C PRO A 31 18.63 18.52 18.63
N VAL A 32 17.76 17.51 18.68
CA VAL A 32 18.09 16.28 19.38
C VAL A 32 19.22 15.68 18.56
N ASP A 33 20.42 15.60 19.13
CA ASP A 33 21.54 14.95 18.49
C ASP A 33 21.05 13.58 17.98
N PRO A 34 21.32 13.23 16.69
CA PRO A 34 20.89 11.96 16.17
C PRO A 34 21.36 10.86 17.10
N PRO A 35 20.49 9.91 17.49
CA PRO A 35 20.92 8.82 18.35
C PRO A 35 22.13 8.14 17.71
N ALA A 36 23.14 7.84 18.53
CA ALA A 36 24.37 7.23 18.05
C ALA A 36 24.03 5.98 17.20
N LEU A 37 24.57 5.92 15.99
CA LEU A 37 24.33 4.79 15.10
C LEU A 37 24.80 3.51 15.80
N PRO A 38 23.98 2.45 15.83
CA PRO A 38 24.41 1.17 16.36
C PRO A 38 25.70 0.70 15.68
N GLU A 39 26.60 0.06 16.43
CA GLU A 39 27.96 -0.31 15.98
C GLU A 39 27.95 -1.09 14.65
N ALA A 40 26.91 -1.90 14.43
CA ALA A 40 26.67 -2.65 13.20
C ALA A 40 26.60 -1.78 11.94
N TYR A 41 26.18 -0.52 12.05
CA TYR A 41 26.03 0.41 10.93
C TYR A 41 27.20 1.40 10.81
N GLN A 42 28.03 1.55 11.84
CA GLN A 42 29.16 2.49 11.85
C GLN A 42 30.25 2.09 10.84
N ARG A 43 30.35 0.80 10.51
CA ARG A 43 31.36 0.23 9.60
C ARG A 43 30.88 0.11 8.15
N LEU A 44 29.63 0.45 7.87
CA LEU A 44 29.03 0.32 6.54
C LEU A 44 29.24 1.59 5.71
N SER A 45 29.49 1.42 4.41
CA SER A 45 29.50 2.57 3.50
C SER A 45 28.07 3.12 3.32
N VAL A 46 27.94 4.37 2.86
CA VAL A 46 26.63 4.97 2.54
C VAL A 46 25.82 4.11 1.55
N ARG A 47 26.51 3.44 0.62
CA ARG A 47 25.89 2.52 -0.34
C ARG A 47 25.32 1.29 0.39
N ASP A 48 26.08 0.71 1.30
CA ASP A 48 25.65 -0.47 2.06
C ASP A 48 24.52 -0.13 3.03
N CYS A 49 24.54 1.06 3.64
CA CYS A 49 23.43 1.58 4.42
C CYS A 49 22.14 1.68 3.59
N ARG A 50 22.21 2.13 2.33
CA ARG A 50 21.04 2.19 1.42
C ARG A 50 20.52 0.81 1.03
N ILE A 51 21.42 -0.15 0.78
CA ILE A 51 21.04 -1.54 0.51
C ILE A 51 20.34 -2.11 1.75
N ARG A 52 20.94 -1.94 2.92
CA ARG A 52 20.40 -2.42 4.19
C ARG A 52 19.06 -1.79 4.55
N LEU A 53 18.88 -0.50 4.29
CA LEU A 53 17.59 0.19 4.46
C LEU A 53 16.50 -0.42 3.58
N ARG A 54 16.81 -0.74 2.31
CA ARG A 54 15.84 -1.40 1.41
C ARG A 54 15.47 -2.81 1.89
N GLU A 55 16.43 -3.56 2.41
CA GLU A 55 16.17 -4.87 3.01
C GLU A 55 15.28 -4.75 4.24
N LEU A 56 15.64 -3.88 5.19
CA LEU A 56 14.83 -3.64 6.38
C LEU A 56 13.43 -3.16 6.04
N GLN A 57 13.28 -2.33 5.00
CA GLN A 57 11.97 -1.89 4.50
C GLN A 57 11.16 -3.08 3.95
N ARG A 58 11.78 -3.99 3.19
CA ARG A 58 11.12 -5.21 2.69
C ARG A 58 10.75 -6.15 3.84
N GLU A 59 11.65 -6.36 4.79
CA GLU A 59 11.40 -7.19 5.97
C GLU A 59 10.28 -6.60 6.84
N ALA A 60 10.27 -5.28 7.05
CA ALA A 60 9.22 -4.59 7.76
C ALA A 60 7.89 -4.69 7.02
N ALA A 61 7.88 -4.53 5.70
CA ALA A 61 6.69 -4.74 4.88
C ALA A 61 6.19 -6.19 4.94
N GLN A 62 7.09 -7.17 5.02
CA GLN A 62 6.76 -8.59 5.18
C GLN A 62 6.19 -8.91 6.57
N ARG A 63 6.77 -8.30 7.63
CA ARG A 63 6.33 -8.47 9.03
C ARG A 63 5.01 -7.74 9.31
N ALA A 64 4.92 -6.47 8.93
CA ALA A 64 3.72 -5.65 9.10
C ALA A 64 2.52 -6.23 8.36
N SER A 65 2.78 -7.01 7.30
CA SER A 65 1.71 -7.65 6.57
C SER A 65 1.28 -9.00 7.14
N ASN A 66 1.96 -9.60 8.13
CA ASN A 66 1.72 -10.99 8.54
C ASN A 66 1.72 -11.97 7.35
N GLY A 67 2.49 -11.68 6.28
CA GLY A 67 2.43 -12.41 5.01
C GLY A 67 1.24 -12.08 4.10
N ARG A 68 0.41 -11.08 4.45
CA ARG A 68 -0.88 -10.71 3.80
C ARG A 68 -0.82 -9.44 2.96
N SER A 69 0.35 -8.87 2.69
CA SER A 69 0.46 -7.76 1.74
C SER A 69 0.25 -8.39 0.36
N GLY A 70 -0.94 -8.26 -0.20
CA GLY A 70 -1.29 -8.79 -1.52
C GLY A 70 -0.17 -8.51 -2.50
N SER A 71 0.40 -9.56 -3.10
CA SER A 71 1.46 -9.38 -4.10
C SER A 71 0.91 -8.48 -5.22
N ALA A 72 1.79 -7.80 -5.96
CA ALA A 72 1.35 -7.02 -7.13
C ALA A 72 0.46 -7.87 -8.05
N GLU A 73 0.83 -9.13 -8.27
CA GLU A 73 0.04 -10.11 -9.02
C GLU A 73 -1.35 -10.37 -8.41
N SER A 74 -1.46 -10.48 -7.08
CA SER A 74 -2.75 -10.70 -6.41
C SER A 74 -3.69 -9.50 -6.61
N ARG A 75 -3.14 -8.28 -6.57
CA ARG A 75 -3.91 -7.05 -6.81
C ARG A 75 -4.31 -6.91 -8.28
N GLU A 76 -3.41 -7.23 -9.20
CA GLU A 76 -3.71 -7.22 -10.64
C GLU A 76 -4.77 -8.25 -10.99
N TRP A 77 -4.65 -9.47 -10.48
CA TRP A 77 -5.65 -10.52 -10.62
C TRP A 77 -7.01 -10.07 -10.06
N ALA A 78 -7.03 -9.60 -8.81
CA ALA A 78 -8.23 -9.10 -8.16
C ALA A 78 -8.83 -7.84 -8.84
N GLY A 79 -8.06 -7.12 -9.63
CA GLY A 79 -8.52 -5.97 -10.41
C GLY A 79 -9.19 -6.33 -11.74
N LEU A 80 -8.95 -7.53 -12.29
CA LEU A 80 -9.60 -7.97 -13.52
C LEU A 80 -11.09 -8.27 -13.27
N ALA A 81 -11.95 -7.90 -14.21
CA ALA A 81 -13.35 -8.34 -14.19
C ALA A 81 -13.44 -9.88 -14.29
N SER A 82 -14.47 -10.48 -13.66
CA SER A 82 -14.61 -11.93 -13.54
C SER A 82 -14.52 -12.65 -14.89
N HIS A 83 -15.20 -12.16 -15.92
CA HIS A 83 -15.19 -12.76 -17.26
C HIS A 83 -13.79 -12.77 -17.91
N TYR A 84 -12.93 -11.79 -17.62
CA TYR A 84 -11.54 -11.82 -18.10
C TYR A 84 -10.69 -12.86 -17.38
N ARG A 85 -10.91 -13.05 -16.07
CA ARG A 85 -10.26 -14.13 -15.32
C ARG A 85 -10.70 -15.49 -15.82
N MET A 86 -12.00 -15.68 -16.04
CA MET A 86 -12.57 -16.90 -16.62
C MET A 86 -11.97 -17.21 -17.99
N ALA A 87 -11.86 -16.21 -18.86
CA ALA A 87 -11.21 -16.37 -20.16
C ALA A 87 -9.74 -16.78 -20.03
N LEU A 88 -9.00 -16.21 -19.07
CA LEU A 88 -7.61 -16.59 -18.81
C LEU A 88 -7.46 -18.02 -18.29
N VAL A 89 -8.34 -18.45 -17.39
CA VAL A 89 -8.39 -19.84 -16.88
C VAL A 89 -8.67 -20.82 -18.03
N LEU A 90 -9.66 -20.51 -18.87
CA LEU A 90 -10.00 -21.30 -20.06
C LEU A 90 -8.82 -21.40 -21.03
N LEU A 91 -8.19 -20.27 -21.39
CA LEU A 91 -7.03 -20.24 -22.29
C LEU A 91 -5.81 -20.96 -21.69
N ALA A 92 -5.67 -20.97 -20.36
CA ALA A 92 -4.60 -21.68 -19.67
C ALA A 92 -4.81 -23.20 -19.69
N GLY A 93 -6.00 -23.68 -20.06
CA GLY A 93 -6.34 -25.11 -20.09
C GLY A 93 -6.37 -25.72 -18.70
N ILE A 94 -6.83 -24.96 -17.70
CA ILE A 94 -6.94 -25.43 -16.32
C ILE A 94 -8.29 -26.16 -16.18
N ASP A 95 -8.23 -27.42 -15.76
CA ASP A 95 -9.41 -28.26 -15.58
C ASP A 95 -10.20 -27.89 -14.31
N GLY A 96 -11.53 -27.85 -14.41
CA GLY A 96 -12.45 -27.62 -13.30
C GLY A 96 -13.54 -26.59 -13.62
N GLU A 97 -14.30 -26.21 -12.59
CA GLU A 97 -15.34 -25.19 -12.70
C GLU A 97 -14.70 -23.79 -12.87
N ILE A 98 -14.81 -23.25 -14.09
CA ILE A 98 -14.09 -22.04 -14.52
C ILE A 98 -14.46 -20.82 -13.65
N GLU A 99 -15.74 -20.69 -13.30
CA GLU A 99 -16.22 -19.58 -12.47
C GLU A 99 -15.60 -19.62 -11.07
N GLU A 100 -15.57 -20.79 -10.44
CA GLU A 100 -14.95 -20.97 -9.13
C GLU A 100 -13.44 -20.68 -9.20
N LEU A 101 -12.75 -21.22 -10.19
CA LEU A 101 -11.32 -21.00 -10.41
C LEU A 101 -10.99 -19.51 -10.63
N ALA A 102 -11.84 -18.79 -11.37
CA ALA A 102 -11.67 -17.38 -11.67
C ALA A 102 -11.88 -16.46 -10.45
N LEU A 103 -12.71 -16.89 -9.50
CA LEU A 103 -13.02 -16.12 -8.28
C LEU A 103 -12.00 -16.34 -7.15
N ARG A 104 -11.17 -17.40 -7.22
CA ARG A 104 -10.12 -17.68 -6.24
C ARG A 104 -9.10 -16.56 -6.11
N ASP A 105 -8.54 -16.41 -4.91
CA ASP A 105 -7.39 -15.55 -4.70
C ASP A 105 -6.20 -16.07 -5.51
N TRP A 106 -5.38 -15.17 -6.05
CA TRP A 106 -4.20 -15.53 -6.83
C TRP A 106 -3.28 -16.51 -6.10
N ARG A 107 -3.19 -16.44 -4.77
CA ARG A 107 -2.34 -17.30 -3.94
C ARG A 107 -2.88 -18.72 -3.78
N GLU A 108 -4.19 -18.90 -3.89
CA GLU A 108 -4.84 -20.20 -3.77
C GLU A 108 -4.65 -21.05 -5.03
N MET A 109 -4.37 -20.42 -6.18
CA MET A 109 -4.02 -21.14 -7.39
C MET A 109 -2.63 -21.80 -7.26
N PRO A 110 -2.50 -23.10 -7.57
CA PRO A 110 -1.22 -23.79 -7.61
C PRO A 110 -0.17 -23.10 -8.50
N PRO A 111 1.13 -23.19 -8.16
CA PRO A 111 2.21 -22.66 -9.01
C PRO A 111 2.12 -22.99 -10.51
N PRO A 112 1.85 -24.25 -10.94
CA PRO A 112 1.76 -24.56 -12.37
C PRO A 112 0.60 -23.86 -13.09
N GLU A 113 -0.54 -23.68 -12.42
CA GLU A 113 -1.71 -22.96 -12.95
C GLU A 113 -1.39 -21.47 -13.11
N ARG A 114 -0.76 -20.86 -12.09
CA ARG A 114 -0.28 -19.48 -12.17
C ARG A 114 0.69 -19.28 -13.32
N ASP A 115 1.63 -20.21 -13.52
CA ASP A 115 2.58 -20.17 -14.63
C ASP A 115 1.86 -20.26 -15.99
N ALA A 116 0.85 -21.12 -16.12
CA ALA A 116 0.04 -21.24 -17.31
C ALA A 116 -0.72 -19.95 -17.62
N ILE A 117 -1.38 -19.34 -16.64
CA ILE A 117 -2.06 -18.05 -16.78
C ILE A 117 -1.06 -16.96 -17.18
N ARG A 118 0.12 -16.88 -16.54
CA ARG A 118 1.15 -15.91 -16.91
C ARG A 118 1.65 -16.09 -18.35
N ARG A 119 1.74 -17.33 -18.85
CA ARG A 119 2.04 -17.58 -20.28
C ARG A 119 0.98 -17.00 -21.18
N GLN A 120 -0.30 -17.20 -20.86
CA GLN A 120 -1.40 -16.65 -21.66
C GLN A 120 -1.45 -15.13 -21.63
N ILE A 121 -1.27 -14.50 -20.46
CA ILE A 121 -1.20 -13.03 -20.36
C ILE A 121 -0.08 -12.47 -21.24
N ARG A 122 1.11 -13.09 -21.24
CA ARG A 122 2.21 -12.67 -22.11
C ARG A 122 1.87 -12.82 -23.59
N ALA A 123 1.26 -13.94 -23.98
CA ALA A 123 0.84 -14.18 -25.36
C ALA A 123 -0.21 -13.16 -25.82
N LEU A 124 -1.25 -12.93 -24.99
CA LEU A 124 -2.29 -11.93 -25.27
C LEU A 124 -1.70 -10.52 -25.39
N ARG A 125 -0.77 -10.12 -24.51
CA ARG A 125 -0.11 -8.82 -24.61
C ARG A 125 0.63 -8.68 -25.94
N THR A 126 1.31 -9.72 -26.39
CA THR A 126 2.02 -9.73 -27.69
C THR A 126 1.05 -9.62 -28.87
N CYS A 127 -0.08 -10.34 -28.83
CA CYS A 127 -1.03 -10.38 -29.96
C CYS A 127 -1.99 -9.18 -29.99
N LEU A 128 -2.42 -8.66 -28.85
CA LEU A 128 -3.45 -7.61 -28.76
C LEU A 128 -2.86 -6.19 -28.85
N LEU A 129 -1.66 -5.97 -28.32
CA LEU A 129 -1.05 -4.63 -28.29
C LEU A 129 -0.87 -3.98 -29.69
N PRO A 130 -0.60 -4.74 -30.78
CA PRO A 130 -0.58 -4.19 -32.14
C PRO A 130 -1.95 -3.81 -32.71
N LEU A 131 -3.08 -4.27 -32.12
CA LEU A 131 -4.43 -4.11 -32.68
C LEU A 131 -4.98 -2.69 -32.46
N ARG A 132 -4.38 -1.71 -33.12
CA ARG A 132 -4.77 -0.30 -32.98
C ARG A 132 -6.13 0.01 -33.60
N ALA A 133 -6.40 -0.48 -34.81
CA ALA A 133 -7.62 -0.16 -35.54
C ALA A 133 -8.89 -0.66 -34.83
N LEU A 134 -8.82 -1.85 -34.22
CA LEU A 134 -9.95 -2.45 -33.50
C LEU A 134 -10.21 -1.79 -32.14
N ALA A 135 -9.22 -1.08 -31.58
CA ALA A 135 -9.35 -0.38 -30.31
C ALA A 135 -9.82 1.08 -30.48
N LEU A 136 -9.97 1.56 -31.72
CA LEU A 136 -10.52 2.89 -31.98
C LEU A 136 -12.01 2.89 -31.64
N ARG A 137 -12.44 3.93 -30.92
CA ARG A 137 -13.85 4.16 -30.65
C ARG A 137 -14.47 4.72 -31.93
N THR A 138 -15.17 3.87 -32.68
CA THR A 138 -15.97 4.27 -33.84
C THR A 138 -17.20 5.06 -33.43
#